data_AF-A0A7R9QLJ1-F1
#
_entry.id   AF-A0A7R9QLJ1-F1
#
_cell.length_a   1.000
_cell.length_b   1.000
_cell.length_c   1.000
_cell.angle_alpha   90.00
_cell.angle_beta   90.00
_cell.angle_gamma   90.00
#
_symmetry.space_group_name_H-M   'P 1'
#
loop_
_entity.id
_entity.type
_entity.pdbx_description
1 polymer ?
#
loop_
_entity_poly.entity_id
_entity_poly.type
_entity_poly.pdbx_seq_one_letter_code
_entity_poly.pdbx_strand_id
1 'polypeptide(L)'
;MAKAMQKMFALSVERGSQTTLYCALEKSLDSESGFYYDLFGFHSNCLLVDNMYANATDDKSAELLWQLSADLVQLEDKYRLHKHI
;
A
#
# COMPACT_ATOMS: atom_id res chain seq x y z
N MET A 1 -22.25 25.35 -2.12
CA MET A 1 -20.91 24.92 -2.60
C MET A 1 -20.33 23.73 -1.81
N ALA A 2 -20.51 23.61 -0.48
CA ALA A 2 -19.89 22.52 0.31
C ALA A 2 -20.49 21.10 0.13
N LYS A 3 -21.78 20.96 -0.20
CA LYS A 3 -22.44 19.64 -0.32
C LYS A 3 -22.11 18.85 -1.60
N ALA A 4 -21.58 19.51 -2.63
CA ALA A 4 -21.23 18.86 -3.91
C ALA A 4 -19.82 18.23 -3.87
N MET A 5 -18.90 18.79 -3.09
CA MET A 5 -17.54 18.25 -2.94
C MET A 5 -17.50 16.99 -2.09
N GLN A 6 -18.41 16.84 -1.12
CA GLN A 6 -18.46 15.67 -0.23
C GLN A 6 -18.86 14.36 -0.95
N LYS A 7 -19.60 14.45 -2.07
CA LYS A 7 -20.00 13.29 -2.89
C LYS A 7 -18.93 12.84 -3.90
N MET A 8 -17.86 13.62 -4.10
CA MET A 8 -16.81 13.31 -5.07
C MET A 8 -15.74 12.35 -4.51
N PHE A 9 -15.70 12.18 -3.18
CA PHE A 9 -14.69 11.39 -2.46
C PHE A 9 -15.23 10.17 -1.71
N ALA A 10 -16.54 9.91 -1.77
CA ALA A 10 -17.12 8.70 -1.20
C ALA A 10 -17.08 7.58 -2.25
N LEU A 11 -15.99 6.82 -2.28
CA LEU A 11 -15.97 5.54 -2.99
C LEU A 11 -17.08 4.65 -2.41
N SER A 12 -17.82 3.94 -3.26
CA SER A 12 -18.71 2.88 -2.78
C SER A 12 -17.88 1.72 -2.23
N VAL A 13 -18.50 0.83 -1.44
CA VAL A 13 -17.81 -0.35 -0.89
C VAL A 13 -17.21 -1.18 -2.03
N GLU A 14 -17.95 -1.34 -3.12
CA GLU A 14 -17.52 -2.07 -4.31
C GLU A 14 -16.28 -1.41 -4.92
N ARG A 15 -16.31 -0.10 -5.18
CA ARG A 15 -15.17 0.63 -5.75
C ARG A 15 -13.96 0.69 -4.82
N GLY A 16 -14.18 0.79 -3.51
CA GLY A 16 -13.12 0.81 -2.51
C GLY A 16 -12.40 -0.54 -2.38
N SER A 17 -13.14 -1.65 -2.57
CA SER A 17 -12.56 -3.01 -2.51
C SER A 17 -11.79 -3.40 -3.77
N GLN A 18 -12.01 -2.72 -4.90
CA GLN A 18 -11.51 -3.11 -6.21
C GLN A 18 -9.99 -3.31 -6.25
N THR A 19 -9.21 -2.37 -5.69
CA THR A 19 -7.74 -2.47 -5.69
C THR A 19 -7.26 -3.63 -4.83
N THR A 20 -7.88 -3.87 -3.67
CA THR A 20 -7.55 -5.02 -2.83
C THR A 20 -7.81 -6.34 -3.56
N LEU A 21 -8.96 -6.46 -4.23
CA LEU A 21 -9.29 -7.66 -5.01
C LEU A 21 -8.34 -7.84 -6.20
N TYR A 22 -7.98 -6.76 -6.90
CA TYR A 22 -7.03 -6.79 -8.00
C TYR A 22 -5.66 -7.32 -7.54
N CYS A 23 -5.07 -6.73 -6.49
CA CYS A 23 -3.78 -7.18 -5.97
C CYS A 23 -3.79 -8.62 -5.44
N ALA A 24 -4.94 -9.11 -4.96
CA ALA A 24 -5.06 -10.45 -4.39
C ALA A 24 -5.36 -11.55 -5.42
N LEU A 25 -5.97 -11.20 -6.57
CA LEU A 25 -6.57 -12.18 -7.49
C LEU A 25 -6.08 -12.07 -8.93
N GLU A 26 -5.45 -10.95 -9.33
CA GLU A 26 -5.01 -10.76 -10.71
C GLU A 26 -3.77 -11.60 -11.01
N LYS A 27 -3.96 -12.64 -11.83
CA LYS A 27 -2.93 -13.62 -12.18
C LYS A 27 -1.69 -13.00 -12.84
N SER A 28 -1.84 -11.88 -13.54
CA SER A 28 -0.68 -11.21 -14.14
C SER A 28 0.29 -10.64 -13.10
N LEU A 29 -0.12 -10.56 -11.83
CA LEU A 29 0.71 -10.05 -10.73
C LEU A 29 1.41 -11.17 -9.94
N ASP A 30 1.18 -12.45 -10.27
CA ASP A 30 1.71 -13.59 -9.50
C ASP A 30 3.25 -13.55 -9.35
N SER A 31 3.97 -12.99 -10.34
CA SER A 31 5.43 -12.86 -10.33
C SER A 31 5.95 -11.52 -9.81
N GLU A 32 5.05 -10.59 -9.49
CA GLU A 32 5.39 -9.20 -9.15
C GLU A 32 5.34 -9.00 -7.63
N SER A 33 6.25 -8.19 -7.07
CA SER A 33 6.21 -7.79 -5.66
C SER A 33 6.80 -6.40 -5.45
N GLY A 34 6.43 -5.75 -4.34
CA GLY A 34 6.98 -4.43 -3.98
C GLY A 34 6.35 -3.23 -4.68
N PHE A 35 5.31 -3.44 -5.50
CA PHE A 35 4.59 -2.39 -6.19
C PHE A 35 3.38 -1.85 -5.42
N TYR A 36 3.00 -0.62 -5.74
CA TYR A 36 1.77 0.01 -5.27
C TYR A 36 0.81 0.19 -6.44
N TYR A 37 -0.46 -0.10 -6.22
CA TYR A 37 -1.53 0.09 -7.19
C TYR A 37 -2.60 1.00 -6.62
N ASP A 38 -3.16 1.87 -7.45
CA ASP A 38 -4.26 2.74 -7.07
C ASP A 38 -5.37 2.75 -8.12
N LEU A 39 -6.53 3.30 -7.71
CA LEU A 39 -7.64 3.55 -8.60
C LEU A 39 -7.64 5.04 -8.95
N PHE A 40 -6.99 5.42 -10.04
CA PHE A 40 -6.92 6.81 -10.46
C PHE A 40 -8.02 7.18 -11.47
N GLY A 41 -8.88 8.13 -11.09
CA GLY A 41 -9.86 8.76 -11.99
C GLY A 41 -11.17 7.99 -12.21
N PHE A 42 -11.76 8.16 -13.38
CA PHE A 42 -13.02 7.50 -13.80
C PHE A 42 -12.78 6.13 -14.45
N HIS A 43 -11.52 5.75 -14.68
CA HIS A 43 -11.18 4.46 -15.24
C HIS A 43 -11.35 3.37 -14.17
N SER A 44 -12.03 2.29 -14.52
CA SER A 44 -12.31 1.15 -13.63
C SER A 44 -11.13 0.20 -13.47
N ASN A 45 -9.96 0.52 -14.03
CA ASN A 45 -8.79 -0.34 -14.01
C ASN A 45 -7.83 0.13 -12.91
N CYS A 46 -7.34 -0.80 -12.11
CA CYS A 46 -6.26 -0.56 -11.17
C CYS A 46 -4.95 -0.36 -11.93
N LEU A 47 -4.20 0.68 -11.58
CA LEU A 47 -2.98 1.07 -12.29
C LEU A 47 -1.79 1.05 -11.34
N LEU A 48 -0.61 0.78 -11.89
CA LEU A 48 0.66 0.89 -11.18
C LEU A 48 0.91 2.35 -10.82
N VAL A 49 1.37 2.59 -9.59
CA VAL A 49 1.76 3.94 -9.14
C VAL A 49 3.23 4.18 -9.50
N ASP A 50 3.46 5.02 -10.51
CA ASP A 50 4.81 5.30 -11.01
C ASP A 50 5.58 6.36 -10.19
N ASN A 51 4.88 7.19 -9.40
CA ASN A 51 5.47 8.33 -8.68
C ASN A 51 5.15 8.27 -7.19
N MET A 52 5.79 7.34 -6.49
CA MET A 52 5.70 7.25 -5.04
C MET A 52 6.30 8.49 -4.37
N TYR A 53 5.73 8.90 -3.23
CA TYR A 53 6.31 9.96 -2.42
C TYR A 53 7.72 9.59 -1.96
N ALA A 54 8.66 10.53 -2.02
CA ALA A 54 10.08 10.25 -1.74
C ALA A 54 10.34 9.65 -0.35
N ASN A 55 9.52 9.98 0.64
CA ASN A 55 9.61 9.40 1.99
C ASN A 55 9.02 7.98 2.09
N ALA A 56 8.14 7.59 1.17
CA ALA A 56 7.58 6.24 1.09
C ALA A 56 8.54 5.24 0.38
N THR A 57 9.63 5.75 -0.21
CA THR A 57 10.67 4.96 -0.88
C THR A 57 12.03 5.03 -0.15
N ASP A 58 12.07 5.53 1.08
CA ASP A 58 13.31 5.61 1.87
C ASP A 58 13.50 4.35 2.71
N ASP A 59 14.38 3.46 2.24
CA ASP A 59 14.66 2.16 2.89
C ASP A 59 15.17 2.32 4.32
N LYS A 60 15.94 3.37 4.62
CA LYS A 60 16.47 3.62 5.97
C LYS A 60 15.35 3.95 6.94
N SER A 61 14.39 4.77 6.52
CA SER A 61 13.19 5.04 7.30
C SER A 61 12.34 3.79 7.47
N ALA A 62 12.20 2.96 6.43
CA ALA A 62 11.44 1.72 6.50
C ALA A 62 12.06 0.72 7.51
N GLU A 63 13.38 0.55 7.49
CA GLU A 63 14.11 -0.32 8.43
C GLU A 63 13.96 0.17 9.88
N LEU A 64 14.16 1.48 10.11
CA LEU A 64 14.01 2.07 11.44
C LEU A 64 12.57 1.95 11.94
N LEU A 65 11.59 2.21 11.08
CA LEU A 65 10.17 2.10 11.42
C LEU A 65 9.80 0.66 11.80
N TRP A 66 10.32 -0.33 11.07
CA TRP A 66 10.12 -1.74 11.41
C TRP A 66 10.66 -2.08 12.79
N GLN A 67 11.91 -1.70 13.08
CA GLN A 67 12.56 -1.96 14.37
C GLN A 67 11.77 -1.35 15.53
N LEU A 68 11.41 -0.06 15.43
CA LEU A 68 10.65 0.63 16.46
C LEU A 68 9.25 0.03 16.64
N SER A 69 8.56 -0.30 15.56
CA SER A 69 7.22 -0.90 15.62
C SER A 69 7.26 -2.28 16.27
N ALA A 70 8.26 -3.09 15.93
CA ALA A 70 8.49 -4.40 16.54
C ALA A 70 8.77 -4.28 18.05
N ASP A 71 9.58 -3.30 18.46
CA ASP A 71 9.86 -3.04 19.88
C ASP A 71 8.59 -2.60 20.63
N LEU A 72 7.78 -1.72 20.04
CA LEU A 72 6.54 -1.22 20.65
C LEU A 72 5.52 -2.33 20.93
N VAL A 73 5.44 -3.33 20.06
CA VAL A 73 4.54 -4.48 20.23
C VAL A 73 5.23 -5.70 20.84
N GLN A 74 6.48 -5.55 21.30
CA GLN A 74 7.30 -6.61 21.89
C GLN A 74 7.38 -7.86 21.01
N LEU A 75 7.53 -7.66 19.69
CA LEU A 75 7.64 -8.76 18.74
C LEU A 75 8.95 -9.53 18.98
N GLU A 76 8.83 -10.84 19.21
CA GLU A 76 9.95 -11.74 19.49
C GLU A 76 11.00 -11.75 18.36
N ASP A 77 12.28 -11.92 18.75
CA ASP A 77 13.45 -11.83 17.86
C ASP A 77 13.42 -12.78 16.65
N LYS A 78 12.64 -13.87 16.68
CA LYS A 78 12.49 -14.81 15.55
C LYS A 78 11.92 -14.17 14.27
N TYR A 79 11.33 -12.98 14.36
CA TYR A 79 10.80 -12.21 13.24
C TYR A 79 11.56 -10.89 13.00
N ARG A 80 12.62 -10.62 13.78
CA ARG A 80 13.52 -9.50 13.50
C ARG A 80 14.43 -9.94 12.37
N LEU A 81 14.31 -9.26 11.22
CA LEU A 81 15.13 -9.49 10.04
C LEU A 81 16.59 -9.69 10.45
N HIS A 82 17.16 -10.82 10.00
CA HIS A 82 18.50 -11.28 10.34
C HIS A 82 19.54 -10.15 10.25
N LYS A 83 20.17 -9.82 11.39
CA LYS A 83 21.43 -9.04 11.47
C LYS A 83 22.66 -9.88 11.04
N HIS A 84 22.52 -10.67 9.98
CA HIS A 84 23.62 -11.49 9.45
C HIS A 84 23.72 -11.35 7.93
N ILE A 85 24.31 -10.23 7.51
CA ILE A 85 25.25 -10.14 6.38
C ILE A 85 26.42 -9.29 6.84
#